data_AF-A0A238JD20-F1
#
_entry.id   AF-A0A238JD20-F1
#
_cell.length_a   1.000
_cell.length_b   1.000
_cell.length_c   1.000
_cell.angle_alpha   90.00
_cell.angle_beta   90.00
_cell.angle_gamma   90.00
#
_symmetry.space_group_name_H-M   'P 1'
#
loop_
_entity.id
_entity.type
_entity.pdbx_description
1 polymer ?
#
loop_
_entity_poly.entity_id
_entity_poly.type
_entity_poly.pdbx_seq_one_letter_code
_entity_poly.pdbx_strand_id
1 'polypeptide(L)'
;MALTIDGERHLMRLTLGALAELEAQLESGSLVDLVQRFEQGGFSTRDVLALIVAGLRGGGWQGQARDLVNAEIAGGPMAATKAAAELLARAFMMPEQADEGV
;
A
#
# COMPACT_ATOMS: atom_id res chain seq x y z
N MET A 1 -4.93 7.20 -4.49
CA MET A 1 -5.49 6.33 -5.57
C MET A 1 -6.76 5.66 -5.06
N ALA A 2 -7.34 4.69 -5.77
CA ALA A 2 -8.51 3.94 -5.29
C ALA A 2 -8.42 2.45 -5.69
N LEU A 3 -9.02 1.58 -4.88
CA LEU A 3 -9.19 0.15 -5.14
C LEU A 3 -10.67 -0.18 -5.04
N THR A 4 -11.17 -1.02 -5.94
CA THR A 4 -12.54 -1.52 -5.86
C THR A 4 -12.55 -2.85 -5.14
N ILE A 5 -13.34 -2.94 -4.07
CA ILE A 5 -13.46 -4.09 -3.18
C ILE A 5 -14.96 -4.38 -3.03
N ASP A 6 -15.39 -5.61 -3.29
CA ASP A 6 -16.80 -6.03 -3.27
C ASP A 6 -17.72 -5.13 -4.11
N GLY A 7 -17.19 -4.59 -5.22
CA GLY A 7 -17.89 -3.66 -6.10
C GLY A 7 -17.92 -2.21 -5.60
N GLU A 8 -17.46 -1.91 -4.38
CA GLU A 8 -17.37 -0.56 -3.82
C GLU A 8 -15.98 0.04 -4.04
N ARG A 9 -15.93 1.32 -4.42
CA ARG A 9 -14.67 2.04 -4.65
C ARG A 9 -14.17 2.68 -3.36
N HIS A 10 -13.04 2.20 -2.85
CA HIS A 10 -12.38 2.77 -1.67
C HIS A 10 -11.16 3.60 -2.06
N LEU A 11 -11.01 4.76 -1.41
CA LEU A 11 -9.81 5.58 -1.55
C LEU A 11 -8.64 4.97 -0.77
N MET A 12 -7.45 5.11 -1.33
CA MET A 12 -6.21 4.67 -0.69
C MET A 12 -5.17 5.78 -0.67
N ARG A 13 -4.54 5.94 0.49
CA ARG A 13 -3.46 6.88 0.76
C ARG A 13 -2.59 6.38 1.90
N LEU A 14 -1.26 6.43 1.74
CA LEU A 14 -0.33 6.23 2.85
C LEU A 14 -0.11 7.57 3.55
N THR A 15 -0.75 7.76 4.70
CA THR A 15 -0.48 8.89 5.60
C THR A 15 0.65 8.52 6.55
N LEU A 16 1.25 9.50 7.24
CA LEU A 16 2.25 9.22 8.27
C LEU A 16 1.72 8.27 9.36
N GLY A 17 0.46 8.45 9.78
CA GLY A 17 -0.19 7.52 10.72
C GLY A 17 -0.32 6.11 10.17
N ALA A 18 -0.77 5.96 8.91
CA ALA A 18 -0.89 4.65 8.28
C ALA A 18 0.48 3.98 8.07
N LEU A 19 1.53 4.74 7.77
CA LEU A 19 2.90 4.25 7.67
C LEU A 19 3.43 3.79 9.03
N ALA A 20 3.16 4.54 10.10
CA ALA A 20 3.54 4.15 11.46
C ALA A 20 2.81 2.86 11.90
N GLU A 21 1.51 2.74 11.60
CA GLU A 21 0.75 1.51 11.85
C GLU A 21 1.26 0.32 11.04
N LEU A 22 1.67 0.56 9.79
CA LEU A 22 2.26 -0.47 8.92
C LEU A 22 3.60 -0.93 9.48
N GLU A 23 4.49 -0.01 9.84
CA GLU A 23 5.80 -0.31 10.41
C GLU A 23 5.68 -1.09 11.72
N ALA A 24 4.72 -0.73 12.59
CA ALA A 24 4.44 -1.48 13.82
C ALA A 24 3.92 -2.90 13.57
N GLN A 25 3.35 -3.19 12.40
CA GLN A 25 2.89 -4.52 12.01
C GLN A 25 3.97 -5.36 11.32
N LEU A 26 5.07 -4.75 10.88
CA LEU A 26 6.20 -5.49 10.31
C LEU A 26 6.89 -6.25 11.44
N GLU A 27 6.73 -7.58 11.45
CA GLU A 27 7.38 -8.45 12.43
C GLU A 27 8.93 -8.37 12.36
N SER A 28 9.47 -7.99 11.20
CA SER A 28 10.90 -7.77 10.99
C SER A 28 11.15 -6.81 9.84
N GLY A 29 12.13 -5.93 10.00
CA GLY A 29 12.55 -4.97 8.98
C GLY A 29 11.81 -3.63 9.06
N SER A 30 12.31 -2.68 8.29
CA SER A 30 11.81 -1.31 8.16
C SER A 30 10.87 -1.16 6.96
N LEU A 31 10.21 0.00 6.85
CA LEU A 31 9.50 0.37 5.63
C LEU A 31 10.43 0.39 4.40
N VAL A 32 11.72 0.69 4.58
CA VAL A 32 12.71 0.66 3.49
C VAL A 32 12.95 -0.78 3.01
N ASP A 33 13.06 -1.75 3.93
CA ASP A 33 13.20 -3.16 3.58
C ASP A 33 11.96 -3.70 2.86
N LEU A 34 10.78 -3.18 3.20
CA LEU A 34 9.53 -3.49 2.49
C LEU A 34 9.56 -2.95 1.04
N VAL A 35 9.99 -1.71 0.85
CA VAL A 35 10.14 -1.10 -0.49
C VAL A 35 11.10 -1.92 -1.35
N GLN A 36 12.28 -2.25 -0.83
CA GLN A 36 13.27 -3.04 -1.56
C GLN A 36 12.74 -4.42 -1.98
N ARG A 37 11.98 -5.09 -1.10
CA ARG A 37 11.32 -6.36 -1.44
C ARG A 37 10.31 -6.20 -2.58
N PHE A 38 9.57 -5.10 -2.60
CA PHE A 38 8.64 -4.81 -3.71
C PHE A 38 9.37 -4.59 -5.03
N GLU A 39 10.45 -3.82 -5.03
CA GLU A 39 11.26 -3.55 -6.24
C GLU A 39 11.92 -4.82 -6.79
N GLN A 40 12.36 -5.73 -5.91
CA GLN A 40 12.99 -6.99 -6.29
C GLN A 40 11.99 -8.11 -6.61
N GLY A 41 10.69 -7.87 -6.44
CA GLY A 41 9.65 -8.90 -6.60
C GLY A 41 9.65 -9.97 -5.48
N GLY A 42 10.38 -9.73 -4.39
CA GLY A 42 10.49 -10.63 -3.22
C GLY A 42 9.44 -10.39 -2.13
N PHE A 43 8.33 -9.74 -2.46
CA PHE A 43 7.25 -9.47 -1.52
C PHE A 43 6.32 -10.68 -1.36
N SER A 44 5.76 -10.83 -0.16
CA SER A 44 4.76 -11.85 0.15
C SER A 44 3.32 -11.32 -0.03
N THR A 45 2.33 -12.21 -0.08
CA THR A 45 0.92 -11.82 -0.02
C THR A 45 0.59 -11.04 1.25
N ARG A 46 1.29 -11.32 2.36
CA ARG A 46 1.15 -10.57 3.61
C ARG A 46 1.59 -9.12 3.46
N ASP A 47 2.71 -8.90 2.77
CA ASP A 47 3.22 -7.56 2.50
C ASP A 47 2.22 -6.75 1.65
N VAL A 48 1.63 -7.38 0.62
CA VAL A 48 0.58 -6.77 -0.21
C VAL A 48 -0.66 -6.42 0.61
N LEU A 49 -1.16 -7.35 1.43
CA LEU A 49 -2.35 -7.11 2.26
C LEU A 49 -2.10 -6.01 3.30
N ALA A 50 -0.94 -6.01 3.97
CA ALA A 50 -0.59 -5.00 4.95
C ALA A 50 -0.57 -3.58 4.33
N LEU A 51 -0.02 -3.45 3.12
CA LEU A 51 -0.02 -2.20 2.38
C LEU A 51 -1.41 -1.74 1.95
N ILE A 52 -2.25 -2.66 1.48
CA ILE A 52 -3.64 -2.34 1.11
C ILE A 52 -4.41 -1.86 2.34
N VAL A 53 -4.30 -2.55 3.47
CA VAL A 53 -4.96 -2.15 4.72
C VAL A 53 -4.48 -0.77 5.17
N ALA A 54 -3.17 -0.53 5.18
CA ALA A 54 -2.61 0.78 5.53
C ALA A 54 -3.10 1.87 4.56
N GLY A 55 -3.09 1.60 3.26
CA GLY A 55 -3.59 2.50 2.23
C GLY A 55 -5.06 2.85 2.42
N LEU A 56 -5.92 1.85 2.62
CA LEU A 56 -7.36 2.04 2.85
C LEU A 56 -7.63 2.85 4.12
N ARG A 57 -6.94 2.55 5.22
CA ARG A 57 -7.06 3.30 6.49
C ARG A 57 -6.67 4.77 6.33
N GLY A 58 -5.55 5.05 5.66
CA GLY A 58 -5.16 6.44 5.38
C GLY A 58 -6.08 7.15 4.38
N GLY A 59 -6.91 6.39 3.65
CA GLY A 59 -8.02 6.85 2.82
C GLY A 59 -9.37 6.99 3.56
N GLY A 60 -9.44 6.65 4.84
CA GLY A 60 -10.62 6.81 5.70
C GLY A 60 -11.41 5.52 5.97
N TRP A 61 -11.00 4.38 5.40
CA TRP A 61 -11.65 3.09 5.66
C TRP A 61 -11.43 2.63 7.10
N GLN A 62 -12.49 2.15 7.75
CA GLN A 62 -12.50 1.79 9.18
C GLN A 62 -12.44 0.27 9.44
N GLY A 63 -12.15 -0.53 8.41
CA GLY A 63 -12.05 -1.98 8.53
C GLY A 63 -10.70 -2.47 9.05
N GLN A 64 -10.56 -3.79 9.01
CA GLN A 64 -9.44 -4.57 9.54
C GLN A 64 -8.98 -5.60 8.51
N ALA A 65 -7.74 -6.06 8.63
CA ALA A 65 -7.14 -6.97 7.66
C ALA A 65 -7.98 -8.23 7.38
N ARG A 66 -8.66 -8.77 8.41
CA ARG A 66 -9.53 -9.95 8.26
C ARG A 66 -10.76 -9.69 7.38
N ASP A 67 -11.21 -8.44 7.25
CA ASP A 67 -12.35 -8.12 6.39
C ASP A 67 -11.95 -8.31 4.91
N LEU A 68 -10.67 -8.07 4.57
CA LEU A 68 -10.16 -8.27 3.21
C LEU A 68 -9.94 -9.74 2.84
N VAL A 69 -9.89 -10.66 3.81
CA VAL A 69 -9.66 -12.09 3.55
C VAL A 69 -10.82 -12.70 2.75
N ASN A 70 -12.04 -12.21 2.98
CA ASN A 70 -13.24 -12.66 2.27
C ASN A 70 -13.68 -11.71 1.16
N ALA A 71 -12.96 -10.60 0.97
CA ALA A 71 -13.37 -9.55 0.05
C ALA A 71 -12.86 -9.82 -1.37
N GLU A 72 -13.66 -9.46 -2.36
CA GLU A 72 -13.28 -9.53 -3.77
C GLU A 72 -12.62 -8.22 -4.20
N ILE A 73 -11.32 -8.28 -4.52
CA ILE A 73 -10.64 -7.15 -5.17
C ILE A 73 -10.89 -7.22 -6.67
N ALA A 74 -11.47 -6.16 -7.23
CA ALA A 74 -11.70 -6.08 -8.67
C ALA A 74 -10.38 -6.16 -9.44
N GLY A 75 -10.31 -7.05 -10.43
CA GLY A 75 -9.06 -7.34 -11.16
C GLY A 75 -8.13 -8.33 -10.46
N GLY A 76 -8.55 -8.87 -9.31
CA GLY A 76 -7.90 -9.98 -8.61
C GLY A 76 -6.55 -9.64 -7.99
N PRO A 77 -5.74 -10.66 -7.66
CA PRO A 77 -4.47 -10.50 -6.94
C PRO A 77 -3.46 -9.59 -7.65
N MET A 78 -3.44 -9.58 -8.98
CA MET A 78 -2.52 -8.73 -9.75
C MET A 78 -2.87 -7.24 -9.59
N ALA A 79 -4.16 -6.90 -9.59
CA ALA A 79 -4.60 -5.52 -9.33
C ALA A 79 -4.26 -5.08 -7.91
N ALA A 80 -4.42 -5.98 -6.93
CA ALA A 80 -4.03 -5.76 -5.53
C ALA A 80 -2.53 -5.46 -5.40
N THR A 81 -1.68 -6.29 -6.00
CA THR A 81 -0.22 -6.08 -6.02
C THR A 81 0.16 -4.76 -6.68
N LYS A 82 -0.44 -4.43 -7.83
CA LYS A 82 -0.17 -3.18 -8.55
C LYS A 82 -0.56 -1.96 -7.71
N ALA A 83 -1.71 -2.01 -7.06
CA ALA A 83 -2.15 -0.95 -6.15
C ALA A 83 -1.20 -0.76 -4.96
N ALA A 84 -0.73 -1.86 -4.34
CA ALA A 84 0.22 -1.80 -3.25
C ALA A 84 1.58 -1.20 -3.68
N ALA A 85 2.11 -1.65 -4.82
CA ALA A 85 3.35 -1.12 -5.39
C ALA A 85 3.24 0.37 -5.73
N GLU A 86 2.12 0.78 -6.31
CA GLU A 86 1.88 2.18 -6.66
C GLU A 86 1.73 3.07 -5.40
N LEU A 87 1.16 2.55 -4.30
CA LEU A 87 1.07 3.27 -3.03
C LEU A 87 2.46 3.55 -2.46
N LEU A 88 3.32 2.53 -2.43
CA LEU A 88 4.71 2.66 -2.01
C LEU A 88 5.46 3.68 -2.88
N ALA A 89 5.38 3.53 -4.21
CA ALA A 89 6.04 4.43 -5.14
C ALA A 89 5.64 5.90 -4.87
N ARG A 90 4.35 6.19 -4.66
CA ARG A 90 3.88 7.55 -4.39
C ARG A 90 4.28 8.09 -3.01
N ALA A 91 4.44 7.22 -2.01
CA ALA A 91 4.80 7.64 -0.65
C ALA A 91 6.29 7.94 -0.51
N PHE A 92 7.14 7.28 -1.29
CA PHE A 92 8.59 7.35 -1.19
C PHE A 92 9.30 7.95 -2.41
N MET A 93 8.56 8.29 -3.47
CA MET A 93 9.09 9.11 -4.56
C MET A 93 9.49 10.46 -3.96
N MET A 94 10.79 10.69 -3.89
CA MET A 94 11.30 12.04 -3.67
C MET A 94 10.77 12.91 -4.80
N PRO A 95 10.27 14.13 -4.53
CA PRO A 95 10.00 15.06 -5.61
C PRO A 95 11.31 15.16 -6.40
N GLU A 96 11.29 14.81 -7.70
CA GLU A 96 12.39 15.13 -8.60
C GLU A 96 12.77 16.57 -8.29
N GLN A 97 14.05 16.81 -7.99
CA GLN A 97 14.56 18.17 -7.89
C GLN A 97 14.09 18.84 -9.16
N ALA A 98 13.15 19.79 -9.03
CA ALA A 98 12.70 20.58 -10.13
C ALA A 98 13.98 21.05 -10.80
N ASP A 99 14.16 20.64 -12.04
CA ASP A 99 15.27 21.04 -12.89
C ASP A 99 15.18 22.58 -12.95
N GLU A 100 15.86 23.24 -12.01
CA GLU A 100 16.14 24.67 -12.04
C GLU A 100 17.14 24.82 -13.18
N GLY A 101 16.59 24.82 -14.39
CA GLY A 101 17.28 25.22 -15.60
C GLY A 101 17.79 26.64 -15.39
N VAL A 102 19.08 26.72 -15.10
CA VAL A 102 19.94 27.91 -15.21
C VAL A 102 20.10 28.28 -16.68
#